data_AF-A0A933BJX6-F1
#
_entry.id   AF-A0A933BJX6-F1
#
_cell.length_a   1.000
_cell.length_b   1.000
_cell.length_c   1.000
_cell.angle_alpha   90.00
_cell.angle_beta   90.00
_cell.angle_gamma   90.00
#
_symmetry.space_group_name_H-M   'P 1'
#
loop_
_entity.id
_entity.type
_entity.pdbx_description
1 polymer ?
#
loop_
_entity_poly.entity_id
_entity_poly.type
_entity_poly.pdbx_seq_one_letter_code
_entity_poly.pdbx_strand_id
1 'polypeptide(L)'
;MECDKAYDLLIEREYGHLQESVQDELSSHVERCEPCRIEAASLDELASTLDRWRVPNPPPMLAALAVERSLNLPRHASAAEARAARVFAHLGLGLVAAALSMILVAGSVPRLSIPALSLGLIGAVWAAMYGAAFAQALHRVLRMRTIARTALLGAGLVVLAAPVLSIPSVVDACRQLFAGARGSFGLNMLLFVAGGLYTGIPIFVSAAVCGRALETTSVNRGGGHAGVLFAILIAPAVYIQCAALALGLVATWMAGSLLAAVAGPTAGIWVATRIAARQA
;
A
#
# COMPACT_ATOMS: atom_id res chain seq x y z
N MET A 1 0.41 2.82 45.90
CA MET A 1 1.31 2.84 44.73
C MET A 1 2.65 2.17 45.03
N GLU A 2 3.19 1.41 44.08
CA GLU A 2 4.54 0.80 44.10
C GLU A 2 5.59 1.78 43.53
N CYS A 3 6.85 1.68 43.95
CA CYS A 3 7.91 2.62 43.58
C CYS A 3 8.17 2.68 42.06
N ASP A 4 8.13 1.54 41.36
CA ASP A 4 8.35 1.49 39.90
C ASP A 4 7.29 2.31 39.16
N LYS A 5 6.03 2.18 39.58
CA LYS A 5 4.91 2.96 39.04
C LYS A 5 5.00 4.44 39.41
N ALA A 6 5.50 4.75 40.60
CA ALA A 6 5.72 6.13 41.03
C ALA A 6 6.80 6.82 40.18
N TYR A 7 7.84 6.10 39.77
CA TYR A 7 8.91 6.61 38.91
C TYR A 7 8.39 7.04 37.52
N ASP A 8 7.60 6.18 36.88
CA ASP A 8 7.00 6.50 35.57
C ASP A 8 6.08 7.73 35.66
N LEU A 9 5.29 7.83 36.74
CA LEU A 9 4.36 8.94 36.96
C LEU A 9 5.06 10.26 37.34
N LEU A 10 6.25 10.22 37.96
CA LEU A 10 7.06 11.41 38.21
C LEU A 10 7.50 12.09 36.90
N ILE A 11 7.86 11.30 35.89
CA ILE A 11 8.22 11.83 34.57
C ILE A 11 6.99 12.41 33.88
N GLU A 12 5.85 11.72 33.92
CA GLU A 12 4.59 12.22 33.32
C GLU A 12 4.09 13.51 33.97
N ARG A 13 4.39 13.75 35.25
CA ARG A 13 4.06 14.99 35.95
C ARG A 13 4.76 16.21 35.36
N GLU A 14 6.01 16.08 34.95
CA GLU A 14 6.80 17.20 34.41
C GLU A 14 6.53 17.47 32.91
N TYR A 15 6.13 16.44 32.15
CA TYR A 15 5.94 16.54 30.69
C TYR A 15 4.47 16.50 30.22
N GLY A 16 3.49 16.30 31.11
CA GLY A 16 2.09 16.07 30.73
C GLY A 16 1.04 16.58 31.73
N HIS A 17 -0.23 16.34 31.42
CA HIS A 17 -1.36 16.58 32.33
C HIS A 17 -1.79 15.27 32.96
N LEU A 18 -1.37 15.02 34.20
CA LEU A 18 -1.89 13.94 35.02
C LEU A 18 -3.33 14.26 35.48
N GLN A 19 -4.15 13.22 35.62
CA GLN A 19 -5.43 13.36 36.30
C GLN A 19 -5.22 13.73 37.77
N GLU A 20 -6.01 14.66 38.28
CA GLU A 20 -5.89 15.23 39.64
C GLU A 20 -5.85 14.15 40.73
N SER A 21 -6.68 13.11 40.61
CA SER A 21 -6.69 11.96 41.54
C SER A 21 -5.39 11.15 41.56
N VAL A 22 -4.69 11.08 40.42
CA VAL A 22 -3.40 10.36 40.30
C VAL A 22 -2.27 11.22 40.83
N GLN A 23 -2.38 12.54 40.66
CA GLN A 23 -1.43 13.51 41.20
C GLN A 23 -1.43 13.51 42.74
N ASP A 24 -2.62 13.44 43.37
CA ASP A 24 -2.74 13.35 44.82
C ASP A 24 -2.14 12.05 45.39
N GLU A 25 -2.39 10.92 44.73
CA GLU A 25 -1.80 9.62 45.13
C GLU A 25 -0.27 9.63 44.98
N LEU A 26 0.24 10.23 43.91
CA LEU A 26 1.67 10.39 43.66
C LEU A 26 2.34 11.28 44.72
N SER A 27 1.79 12.46 44.97
CA SER A 27 2.29 13.39 46.00
C SER A 27 2.31 12.72 47.37
N SER A 28 1.23 12.04 47.76
CA SER A 28 1.16 11.31 49.02
C SER A 28 2.19 10.17 49.13
N HIS A 29 2.58 9.54 48.02
CA HIS A 29 3.60 8.50 48.02
C HIS A 29 5.01 9.09 48.14
N VAL A 30 5.29 10.17 47.39
CA VAL A 30 6.58 10.88 47.41
C VAL A 30 6.89 11.42 48.81
N GLU A 31 5.89 11.90 49.54
CA GLU A 31 6.07 12.36 50.93
C GLU A 31 6.54 11.24 51.89
N ARG A 32 6.10 10.00 51.65
CA ARG A 32 6.33 8.86 52.54
C ARG A 32 7.49 7.96 52.12
N CYS A 33 7.92 8.04 50.86
CA CYS A 33 8.90 7.15 50.26
C CYS A 33 10.21 7.89 50.00
N GLU A 34 11.24 7.62 50.82
CA GLU A 34 12.56 8.26 50.70
C GLU A 34 13.16 8.18 49.29
N PRO A 35 13.20 7.01 48.61
CA PRO A 35 13.77 6.90 47.27
C PRO A 35 13.04 7.78 46.24
N CYS A 36 11.70 7.75 46.24
CA CYS A 36 10.90 8.54 45.30
C CYS A 36 11.01 10.05 45.57
N ARG A 37 11.26 10.45 46.82
CA ARG A 37 11.49 11.85 47.17
C ARG A 37 12.82 12.37 46.63
N ILE A 38 13.87 11.57 46.71
CA ILE A 38 15.19 11.91 46.14
C ILE A 38 15.10 12.05 44.62
N GLU A 39 14.43 11.11 43.95
CA GLU A 39 14.23 11.16 42.50
C GLU A 39 13.38 12.35 42.06
N ALA A 40 12.29 12.67 42.78
CA ALA A 40 11.49 13.85 42.51
C ALA A 40 12.31 15.15 42.61
N ALA A 41 13.14 15.28 43.65
CA ALA A 41 14.00 16.45 43.81
C ALA A 41 15.06 16.56 42.70
N SER A 42 15.61 15.44 42.24
CA SER A 42 16.54 15.37 41.11
C SER A 42 15.88 15.82 39.80
N LEU A 43 14.64 15.39 39.54
CA LEU A 43 13.84 15.82 38.40
C LEU A 43 13.51 17.31 38.45
N ASP A 44 13.12 17.83 39.62
CA ASP A 44 12.88 19.27 39.83
C ASP A 44 14.15 20.09 39.56
N GLU A 45 15.32 19.62 40.00
CA GLU A 45 16.60 20.26 39.74
C GLU A 45 16.94 20.28 38.23
N LEU A 46 16.74 19.16 37.55
CA LEU A 46 16.93 19.03 36.10
C LEU A 46 15.99 19.95 35.32
N ALA A 47 14.70 19.98 35.68
CA ALA A 47 13.70 20.85 35.09
C ALA A 47 14.10 22.33 35.27
N SER A 48 14.52 22.71 36.49
CA SER A 48 14.98 24.07 36.76
C SER A 48 16.25 24.46 36.00
N THR A 49 17.09 23.47 35.65
CA THR A 49 18.30 23.67 34.85
C THR A 49 17.95 23.85 33.38
N LEU A 50 17.00 23.07 32.88
CA LEU A 50 16.46 23.19 31.51
C LEU A 50 15.70 24.51 31.33
N ASP A 51 14.93 24.97 32.32
CA ASP A 51 14.25 26.27 32.28
C ASP A 51 15.22 27.45 32.21
N ARG A 52 16.38 27.31 32.86
CA ARG A 52 17.46 28.30 32.79
C ARG A 52 18.28 28.20 31.50
N TRP A 53 18.12 27.13 30.74
CA TRP A 53 18.80 26.95 29.47
C TRP A 53 18.21 27.92 28.45
N ARG A 54 18.88 29.05 28.27
CA ARG A 54 18.55 29.98 27.18
C ARG A 54 18.93 29.34 25.85
N VAL A 55 17.95 28.73 25.20
CA VAL A 55 18.08 28.37 23.79
C VAL A 55 18.38 29.65 23.03
N PRO A 56 19.53 29.75 22.32
CA PRO A 56 19.85 30.93 21.55
C PRO A 56 18.70 31.20 20.57
N ASN A 57 18.24 32.45 20.53
CA ASN A 57 17.16 32.84 19.63
C ASN A 57 17.53 32.38 18.21
N PRO A 58 16.64 31.65 17.51
CA PRO A 58 16.93 31.21 16.17
C PRO A 58 17.20 32.44 15.30
N PRO A 59 18.13 32.35 14.34
CA PRO A 59 18.36 33.39 13.36
C PRO A 59 17.02 33.91 12.79
N PRO A 60 16.84 35.23 12.60
CA PRO A 60 15.56 35.81 12.19
C PRO A 60 15.04 35.22 10.87
N MET A 61 15.94 34.76 10.00
CA MET A 61 15.60 34.03 8.77
C MET A 61 14.90 32.68 9.05
N LEU A 62 15.34 31.94 10.06
CA LEU A 62 14.72 30.67 10.47
C LEU A 62 13.39 30.89 11.20
N ALA A 63 13.29 31.96 12.00
CA ALA A 63 12.02 32.36 12.62
C ALA A 63 10.99 32.78 11.55
N ALA A 64 11.40 33.57 10.56
CA ALA A 64 10.54 33.95 9.43
C ALA A 64 10.11 32.73 8.61
N LEU A 65 11.03 31.80 8.32
CA LEU A 65 10.71 30.52 7.65
C LEU A 65 9.75 29.64 8.46
N ALA A 66 9.87 29.64 9.79
CA ALA A 66 8.98 28.89 10.67
C ALA A 66 7.57 29.52 10.73
N VAL A 67 7.48 30.85 10.78
CA VAL A 67 6.21 31.59 10.73
C VAL A 67 5.54 31.46 9.36
N GLU A 68 6.31 31.55 8.28
CA GLU A 68 5.80 31.36 6.92
C GLU A 68 5.33 29.91 6.70
N ARG A 69 6.07 28.92 7.23
CA ARG A 69 5.60 27.52 7.24
C ARG A 69 4.36 27.34 8.10
N SER A 70 4.26 27.98 9.27
CA SER A 70 3.11 27.78 10.16
C SER A 70 1.84 28.45 9.66
N LEU A 71 1.97 29.58 8.95
CA LEU A 71 0.85 30.24 8.24
C LEU A 71 0.41 29.45 7.00
N ASN A 72 1.33 28.72 6.36
CA ASN A 72 1.05 27.83 5.23
C ASN A 72 0.76 26.37 5.65
N LEU A 73 0.84 26.05 6.94
CA LEU A 73 0.33 24.77 7.43
C LEU A 73 -1.18 24.82 7.24
N PRO A 74 -1.79 23.86 6.51
CA PRO A 74 -3.23 23.84 6.36
C PRO A 74 -3.84 23.83 7.75
N ARG A 75 -4.55 24.92 8.10
CA ARG A 75 -5.37 25.02 9.32
C ARG A 75 -6.09 23.71 9.45
N HIS A 76 -5.91 23.03 10.58
CA HIS A 76 -6.49 21.74 10.85
C HIS A 76 -8.02 21.81 10.67
N ALA A 77 -8.52 21.57 9.45
CA ALA A 77 -9.77 20.86 9.28
C ALA A 77 -9.65 19.65 10.21
N SER A 78 -10.67 19.45 11.05
CA SER A 78 -10.64 18.42 12.09
C SER A 78 -10.00 17.16 11.50
N ALA A 79 -9.05 16.54 12.19
CA ALA A 79 -8.30 15.41 11.62
C ALA A 79 -9.23 14.31 11.07
N ALA A 80 -10.48 14.26 11.55
CA ALA A 80 -11.61 13.53 11.02
C ALA A 80 -12.06 13.96 9.61
N GLU A 81 -12.36 15.24 9.35
CA GLU A 81 -12.78 15.74 8.03
C GLU A 81 -11.69 15.62 6.98
N ALA A 82 -10.44 15.92 7.31
CA ALA A 82 -9.31 15.75 6.39
C ALA A 82 -9.05 14.26 6.08
N ARG A 83 -9.38 13.35 7.00
CA ARG A 83 -9.31 11.91 6.79
C ARG A 83 -10.49 11.43 5.95
N ALA A 84 -11.70 11.91 6.22
CA ALA A 84 -12.91 11.61 5.45
C ALA A 84 -12.76 12.07 4.00
N ALA A 85 -12.36 13.33 3.76
CA ALA A 85 -12.16 13.88 2.42
C ALA A 85 -11.12 13.09 1.60
N ARG A 86 -10.04 12.60 2.24
CA ARG A 86 -9.07 11.72 1.61
C ARG A 86 -9.64 10.35 1.28
N VAL A 87 -10.39 9.74 2.20
CA VAL A 87 -11.07 8.46 1.96
C VAL A 87 -12.04 8.59 0.79
N PHE A 88 -12.85 9.66 0.75
CA PHE A 88 -13.78 9.93 -0.35
C PHE A 88 -13.05 10.22 -1.68
N ALA A 89 -11.93 10.93 -1.66
CA ALA A 89 -11.11 11.14 -2.85
C ALA A 89 -10.52 9.82 -3.39
N HIS A 90 -10.09 8.91 -2.50
CA HIS A 90 -9.57 7.59 -2.88
C HIS A 90 -10.66 6.65 -3.39
N LEU A 91 -11.83 6.67 -2.76
CA LEU A 91 -13.03 5.99 -3.27
C LEU A 91 -13.43 6.53 -4.66
N GLY A 92 -13.39 7.85 -4.85
CA GLY A 92 -13.66 8.50 -6.13
C GLY A 92 -12.68 8.06 -7.21
N LEU A 93 -11.38 8.02 -6.92
CA LEU A 93 -10.35 7.50 -7.84
C LEU A 93 -10.54 6.02 -8.15
N GLY A 94 -10.88 5.19 -7.15
CA GLY A 94 -11.20 3.77 -7.35
C GLY A 94 -12.43 3.57 -8.25
N LEU A 95 -13.47 4.38 -8.06
CA LEU A 95 -14.66 4.43 -8.91
C LEU A 95 -14.33 4.84 -10.35
N VAL A 96 -13.52 5.88 -10.54
CA VAL A 96 -13.07 6.33 -11.86
C VAL A 96 -12.23 5.27 -12.55
N ALA A 97 -11.32 4.61 -11.84
CA ALA A 97 -10.52 3.51 -12.37
C ALA A 97 -11.40 2.31 -12.76
N ALA A 98 -12.38 1.95 -11.93
CA ALA A 98 -13.35 0.90 -12.24
C ALA A 98 -14.22 1.25 -13.46
N ALA A 99 -14.70 2.50 -13.55
CA ALA A 99 -15.48 2.99 -14.68
C ALA A 99 -14.68 2.99 -15.99
N LEU A 100 -13.44 3.48 -15.97
CA LEU A 100 -12.52 3.43 -17.12
C LEU A 100 -12.23 1.98 -17.54
N SER A 101 -12.01 1.09 -16.59
CA SER A 101 -11.80 -0.34 -16.86
C SER A 101 -13.03 -0.98 -17.51
N MET A 102 -14.24 -0.65 -17.04
CA MET A 102 -15.50 -1.09 -17.63
C MET A 102 -15.72 -0.55 -19.04
N ILE A 103 -15.42 0.73 -19.30
CA ILE A 103 -15.56 1.36 -20.62
C ILE A 103 -14.61 0.72 -21.64
N LEU A 104 -13.36 0.46 -21.24
CA LEU A 104 -12.34 -0.14 -22.11
C LEU A 104 -12.66 -1.62 -22.43
N VAL A 105 -13.26 -2.33 -21.48
CA VAL A 105 -13.70 -3.73 -21.64
C VAL A 105 -15.01 -3.82 -22.44
N ALA A 106 -15.92 -2.85 -22.31
CA ALA A 106 -17.17 -2.81 -23.08
C ALA A 106 -16.94 -2.75 -24.61
N GLY A 107 -15.79 -2.23 -25.05
CA GLY A 107 -15.42 -2.17 -26.47
C GLY A 107 -14.78 -3.44 -27.04
N SER A 108 -14.38 -4.40 -26.19
CA SER A 108 -13.51 -5.52 -26.58
C SER A 108 -14.08 -6.91 -26.25
N VAL A 109 -15.23 -6.99 -25.58
CA VAL A 109 -15.83 -8.27 -25.18
C VAL A 109 -17.14 -8.52 -25.94
N PRO A 110 -17.34 -9.70 -26.56
CA PRO A 110 -18.63 -10.07 -27.14
C PRO A 110 -19.72 -9.98 -26.06
N ARG A 111 -20.92 -9.52 -26.43
CA ARG A 111 -22.07 -9.28 -25.51
C ARG A 111 -22.29 -10.47 -24.57
N LEU A 112 -21.70 -10.41 -23.37
CA LEU A 112 -22.00 -11.35 -22.31
C LEU A 112 -23.41 -11.04 -21.82
N SER A 113 -24.25 -12.07 -21.72
CA SER A 113 -25.60 -12.00 -21.13
C SER A 113 -25.54 -11.91 -19.60
N ILE A 114 -24.62 -11.11 -19.06
CA ILE A 114 -24.53 -10.85 -17.62
C ILE A 114 -25.48 -9.68 -17.33
N PRO A 115 -26.43 -9.84 -16.38
CA PRO A 115 -27.32 -8.75 -15.99
C PRO A 115 -26.53 -7.49 -15.56
N ALA A 116 -26.97 -6.31 -15.99
CA ALA A 116 -26.31 -5.04 -15.66
C ALA A 116 -26.16 -4.83 -14.14
N LEU A 117 -27.09 -5.37 -13.35
CA LEU A 117 -27.07 -5.31 -11.89
C LEU A 117 -25.89 -6.10 -11.29
N SER A 118 -25.60 -7.30 -11.81
CA SER A 118 -24.46 -8.12 -11.35
C SER A 118 -23.13 -7.45 -11.72
N LEU A 119 -23.05 -6.85 -12.91
CA LEU A 119 -21.92 -6.01 -13.33
C LEU A 119 -21.73 -4.79 -12.41
N GLY A 120 -22.81 -4.13 -12.02
CA GLY A 120 -22.79 -3.00 -11.08
C GLY A 120 -22.34 -3.39 -9.67
N LEU A 121 -22.84 -4.51 -9.14
CA LEU A 121 -22.44 -5.06 -7.83
C LEU A 121 -20.97 -5.47 -7.81
N ILE A 122 -20.51 -6.18 -8.85
CA ILE A 122 -19.10 -6.56 -9.01
C ILE A 122 -18.23 -5.30 -9.09
N GLY A 123 -18.63 -4.30 -9.88
CA GLY A 123 -17.93 -3.02 -9.97
C GLY A 123 -17.85 -2.26 -8.65
N ALA A 124 -18.93 -2.25 -7.86
CA ALA A 124 -18.98 -1.57 -6.56
C ALA A 124 -18.09 -2.26 -5.50
N VAL A 125 -18.14 -3.59 -5.42
CA VAL A 125 -17.27 -4.38 -4.54
C VAL A 125 -15.80 -4.15 -4.93
N TRP A 126 -15.49 -4.11 -6.22
CA TRP A 126 -14.14 -3.81 -6.70
C TRP A 126 -13.68 -2.39 -6.40
N ALA A 127 -14.53 -1.38 -6.61
CA ALA A 127 -14.22 0.00 -6.25
C ALA A 127 -13.93 0.16 -4.75
N ALA A 128 -14.66 -0.57 -3.90
CA ALA A 128 -14.39 -0.61 -2.46
C ALA A 128 -13.03 -1.27 -2.15
N MET A 129 -12.70 -2.39 -2.82
CA MET A 129 -11.38 -3.03 -2.69
C MET A 129 -10.24 -2.13 -3.16
N TYR A 130 -10.42 -1.41 -4.28
CA TYR A 130 -9.47 -0.41 -4.76
C TYR A 130 -9.30 0.74 -3.76
N GLY A 131 -10.40 1.31 -3.28
CA GLY A 131 -10.40 2.38 -2.30
C GLY A 131 -9.66 1.98 -1.02
N ALA A 132 -9.91 0.76 -0.52
CA ALA A 132 -9.22 0.22 0.65
C ALA A 132 -7.73 -0.03 0.39
N ALA A 133 -7.37 -0.65 -0.73
CA ALA A 133 -5.98 -0.91 -1.09
C ALA A 133 -5.17 0.38 -1.29
N PHE A 134 -5.75 1.40 -1.93
CA PHE A 134 -5.14 2.72 -2.08
C PHE A 134 -5.07 3.49 -0.75
N ALA A 135 -6.10 3.43 0.08
CA ALA A 135 -6.09 4.05 1.41
C ALA A 135 -5.01 3.43 2.32
N GLN A 136 -4.88 2.10 2.29
CA GLN A 136 -3.84 1.37 3.02
C GLN A 136 -2.46 1.62 2.43
N ALA A 137 -2.36 1.77 1.10
CA ALA A 137 -1.13 2.17 0.43
C ALA A 137 -0.68 3.57 0.84
N LEU A 138 -1.57 4.55 0.96
CA LEU A 138 -1.18 5.93 1.24
C LEU A 138 -0.93 6.24 2.72
N HIS A 139 -1.38 5.38 3.64
CA HIS A 139 -1.20 5.58 5.09
C HIS A 139 0.24 5.30 5.59
N ARG A 140 1.15 4.78 4.75
CA ARG A 140 2.58 4.56 5.08
C ARG A 140 3.50 5.38 4.14
N VAL A 141 4.19 6.35 4.72
CA VAL A 141 4.88 7.48 4.07
C VAL A 141 6.01 7.07 3.08
N LEU A 142 6.12 7.84 1.97
CA LEU A 142 7.16 7.88 0.92
C LEU A 142 7.45 6.63 0.07
N ARG A 143 7.57 5.42 0.61
CA ARG A 143 7.85 4.19 -0.19
C ARG A 143 6.68 3.75 -1.08
N MET A 144 5.47 4.21 -0.79
CA MET A 144 4.24 3.78 -1.47
C MET A 144 4.00 4.45 -2.82
N ARG A 145 4.65 5.58 -3.12
CA ARG A 145 4.53 6.23 -4.45
C ARG A 145 5.19 5.38 -5.53
N THR A 146 6.34 4.77 -5.24
CA THR A 146 7.03 3.86 -6.17
C THR A 146 6.27 2.56 -6.32
N ILE A 147 5.76 2.00 -5.23
CA ILE A 147 4.90 0.79 -5.23
C ILE A 147 3.64 1.02 -6.07
N ALA A 148 2.94 2.14 -5.87
CA ALA A 148 1.75 2.49 -6.64
C ALA A 148 2.06 2.75 -8.13
N ARG A 149 3.17 3.43 -8.44
CA ARG A 149 3.61 3.64 -9.83
C ARG A 149 3.92 2.33 -10.55
N THR A 150 4.63 1.41 -9.89
CA THR A 150 4.90 0.08 -10.43
C THR A 150 3.60 -0.65 -10.78
N ALA A 151 2.66 -0.70 -9.84
CA ALA A 151 1.38 -1.38 -10.04
C ALA A 151 0.53 -0.73 -11.14
N LEU A 152 0.47 0.61 -11.19
CA LEU A 152 -0.27 1.36 -12.22
C LEU A 152 0.35 1.22 -13.62
N LEU A 153 1.67 1.28 -13.74
CA LEU A 153 2.35 1.08 -15.02
C LEU A 153 2.19 -0.36 -15.52
N GLY A 154 2.33 -1.34 -14.62
CA GLY A 154 2.05 -2.73 -14.94
C GLY A 154 0.61 -2.93 -15.43
N ALA A 155 -0.37 -2.35 -14.72
CA ALA A 155 -1.78 -2.43 -15.12
C ALA A 155 -2.03 -1.74 -16.48
N GLY A 156 -1.44 -0.56 -16.70
CA GLY A 156 -1.51 0.15 -17.98
C GLY A 156 -0.93 -0.67 -19.14
N LEU A 157 0.20 -1.35 -18.94
CA LEU A 157 0.80 -2.25 -19.93
C LEU A 157 -0.12 -3.43 -20.27
N VAL A 158 -0.76 -4.04 -19.27
CA VAL A 158 -1.75 -5.11 -19.49
C VAL A 158 -2.95 -4.58 -20.29
N VAL A 159 -3.45 -3.39 -19.97
CA VAL A 159 -4.56 -2.76 -20.70
C VAL A 159 -4.20 -2.45 -22.15
N LEU A 160 -2.98 -1.98 -22.42
CA LEU A 160 -2.50 -1.73 -23.79
C LEU A 160 -2.30 -3.03 -24.58
N ALA A 161 -1.92 -4.12 -23.91
CA ALA A 161 -1.71 -5.42 -24.55
C ALA A 161 -3.03 -6.20 -24.76
N ALA A 162 -4.05 -5.96 -23.93
CA ALA A 162 -5.31 -6.71 -23.92
C ALA A 162 -6.05 -6.79 -25.28
N PRO A 163 -6.07 -5.74 -26.13
CA PRO A 163 -6.70 -5.83 -27.45
C PRO A 163 -6.00 -6.80 -28.43
N VAL A 164 -4.69 -7.02 -28.24
CA VAL A 164 -3.86 -7.87 -29.12
C VAL A 164 -3.71 -9.28 -28.54
N LEU A 165 -3.65 -9.39 -27.21
CA LEU A 165 -3.46 -10.62 -26.45
C LEU A 165 -4.70 -10.93 -25.61
N SER A 166 -5.84 -11.13 -26.27
CA SER A 166 -7.06 -11.51 -25.55
C SER A 166 -6.90 -12.89 -24.92
N ILE A 167 -7.35 -13.07 -23.68
CA ILE A 167 -7.26 -14.35 -22.98
C ILE A 167 -7.94 -15.49 -23.75
N PRO A 168 -9.13 -15.32 -24.37
CA PRO A 168 -9.72 -16.34 -25.21
C PRO A 168 -8.80 -16.81 -26.35
N SER A 169 -8.15 -15.87 -27.05
CA SER A 169 -7.20 -16.18 -28.12
C SER A 169 -5.99 -16.96 -27.59
N VAL A 170 -5.47 -16.62 -26.42
CA VAL A 170 -4.36 -17.35 -25.78
C VAL A 170 -4.78 -18.76 -25.40
N VAL A 171 -5.98 -18.92 -24.82
CA VAL A 171 -6.52 -20.24 -24.45
C VAL A 171 -6.72 -21.11 -25.68
N ASP A 172 -7.26 -20.56 -26.76
CA ASP A 172 -7.45 -21.32 -28.01
C ASP A 172 -6.11 -21.69 -28.67
N ALA A 173 -5.12 -20.80 -28.63
CA ALA A 173 -3.76 -21.12 -29.06
C ALA A 173 -3.14 -22.24 -28.20
N CYS A 174 -3.30 -22.21 -26.87
CA CYS A 174 -2.84 -23.28 -25.98
C CYS A 174 -3.53 -24.61 -26.30
N ARG A 175 -4.84 -24.60 -26.59
CA ARG A 175 -5.60 -25.79 -27.00
C ARG A 175 -5.11 -26.37 -28.31
N GLN A 176 -4.82 -25.52 -29.30
CA GLN A 176 -4.29 -25.94 -30.61
C GLN A 176 -2.89 -26.53 -30.48
N LEU A 177 -2.02 -25.91 -29.67
CA LEU A 177 -0.67 -26.42 -29.40
C LEU A 177 -0.68 -27.79 -28.73
N PHE A 178 -1.68 -28.05 -27.88
CA PHE A 178 -1.82 -29.31 -27.13
C PHE A 178 -2.84 -30.28 -27.72
N ALA A 179 -3.37 -30.02 -28.92
CA ALA A 179 -4.39 -30.84 -29.57
C ALA A 179 -3.95 -32.30 -29.80
N GLY A 180 -2.64 -32.58 -29.77
CA GLY A 180 -2.06 -33.93 -29.91
C GLY A 180 -1.89 -34.73 -28.61
N ALA A 181 -1.99 -34.11 -27.43
CA ALA A 181 -1.73 -34.79 -26.16
C ALA A 181 -3.03 -35.01 -25.38
N ARG A 182 -3.46 -36.28 -25.29
CA ARG A 182 -4.60 -36.71 -24.47
C ARG A 182 -4.26 -36.57 -22.98
N GLY A 183 -4.36 -35.37 -22.43
CA GLY A 183 -4.14 -35.14 -21.01
C GLY A 183 -4.52 -33.73 -20.57
N SER A 184 -5.45 -33.63 -19.63
CA SER A 184 -5.86 -32.35 -19.02
C SER A 184 -4.70 -31.65 -18.31
N PHE A 185 -3.69 -32.38 -17.85
CA PHE A 185 -2.54 -31.84 -17.12
C PHE A 185 -1.68 -30.89 -17.96
N GLY A 186 -1.34 -31.28 -19.20
CA GLY A 186 -0.44 -30.48 -20.05
C GLY A 186 -1.06 -29.15 -20.48
N LEU A 187 -2.35 -29.16 -20.84
CA LEU A 187 -3.10 -27.94 -21.13
C LEU A 187 -3.17 -27.01 -19.90
N ASN A 188 -3.45 -27.57 -18.72
CA ASN A 188 -3.49 -26.79 -17.47
C ASN A 188 -2.13 -26.19 -17.09
N MET A 189 -1.03 -26.91 -17.33
CA MET A 189 0.32 -26.39 -17.12
C MET A 189 0.65 -25.25 -18.09
N LEU A 190 0.26 -25.38 -19.37
CA LEU A 190 0.47 -24.31 -20.35
C LEU A 190 -0.33 -23.05 -19.99
N LEU A 191 -1.57 -23.22 -19.54
CA LEU A 191 -2.41 -22.11 -19.08
C LEU A 191 -1.89 -21.46 -17.80
N PHE A 192 -1.33 -22.24 -16.88
CA PHE A 192 -0.65 -21.73 -15.70
C PHE A 192 0.55 -20.86 -16.10
N VAL A 193 1.41 -21.35 -17.00
CA VAL A 193 2.58 -20.61 -17.49
C VAL A 193 2.16 -19.37 -18.27
N ALA A 194 1.18 -19.50 -19.17
CA ALA A 194 0.67 -18.39 -19.97
C ALA A 194 0.07 -17.29 -19.08
N GLY A 195 -0.76 -17.66 -18.10
CA GLY A 195 -1.29 -16.71 -17.11
C GLY A 195 -0.17 -16.06 -16.29
N GLY A 196 0.84 -16.82 -15.89
CA GLY A 196 2.01 -16.30 -15.20
C GLY A 196 2.82 -15.30 -16.03
N LEU A 197 3.05 -15.57 -17.32
CA LEU A 197 3.75 -14.63 -18.21
C LEU A 197 2.91 -13.39 -18.49
N TYR A 198 1.59 -13.56 -18.68
CA TYR A 198 0.65 -12.49 -18.97
C TYR A 198 0.63 -11.42 -17.88
N THR A 199 0.69 -11.82 -16.60
CA THR A 199 0.72 -10.87 -15.48
C THR A 199 2.14 -10.53 -15.04
N GLY A 200 3.05 -11.50 -15.07
CA GLY A 200 4.40 -11.40 -14.56
C GLY A 200 5.29 -10.46 -15.37
N ILE A 201 5.24 -10.51 -16.70
CA ILE A 201 6.12 -9.68 -17.55
C ILE A 201 5.83 -8.17 -17.36
N PRO A 202 4.58 -7.69 -17.44
CA PRO A 202 4.28 -6.26 -17.29
C PRO A 202 4.67 -5.71 -15.91
N ILE A 203 4.39 -6.47 -14.84
CA ILE A 203 4.76 -6.03 -13.49
C ILE A 203 6.27 -6.13 -13.24
N PHE A 204 6.94 -7.14 -13.79
CA PHE A 204 8.39 -7.25 -13.71
C PHE A 204 9.07 -6.05 -14.38
N VAL A 205 8.66 -5.70 -15.61
CA VAL A 205 9.24 -4.56 -16.36
C VAL A 205 9.00 -3.25 -15.64
N SER A 206 7.76 -2.99 -15.21
CA SER A 206 7.44 -1.77 -14.45
C SER A 206 8.20 -1.70 -13.12
N ALA A 207 8.36 -2.82 -12.42
CA ALA A 207 9.14 -2.91 -11.20
C ALA A 207 10.64 -2.70 -11.45
N ALA A 208 11.18 -3.19 -12.56
CA ALA A 208 12.57 -2.99 -12.94
C ALA A 208 12.89 -1.53 -13.30
N VAL A 209 11.93 -0.83 -13.90
CA VAL A 209 12.05 0.59 -14.26
C VAL A 209 11.93 1.48 -13.02
N CYS A 210 10.91 1.26 -12.19
CA CYS A 210 10.63 2.10 -11.03
C CYS A 210 11.44 1.73 -9.77
N GLY A 211 11.94 0.49 -9.68
CA GLY A 211 12.59 -0.06 -8.49
C GLY A 211 14.00 0.44 -8.23
N ARG A 212 14.62 1.18 -9.16
CA ARG A 212 16.00 1.70 -9.02
C ARG A 212 16.18 2.66 -7.82
N ALA A 213 15.10 3.25 -7.33
CA ALA A 213 15.10 4.17 -6.19
C ALA A 213 14.86 3.49 -4.83
N LEU A 214 14.68 2.16 -4.79
CA LEU A 214 14.42 1.42 -3.56
C LEU A 214 15.72 0.82 -3.00
N GLU A 215 15.99 1.05 -1.72
CA GLU A 215 17.09 0.40 -0.99
C GLU A 215 16.92 -1.12 -0.95
N THR A 216 18.02 -1.85 -1.02
CA THR A 216 18.11 -3.33 -1.07
C THR A 216 17.41 -4.03 0.10
N THR A 217 17.34 -3.41 1.28
CA THR A 217 16.64 -3.95 2.46
C THR A 217 15.11 -3.97 2.32
N SER A 218 14.54 -3.32 1.30
CA SER A 218 13.10 -3.20 1.09
C SER A 218 12.52 -4.06 -0.03
N VAL A 219 13.36 -4.85 -0.73
CA VAL A 219 13.00 -5.58 -1.97
C VAL A 219 11.85 -6.57 -1.76
N ASN A 220 11.93 -7.41 -0.72
CA ASN A 220 10.92 -8.47 -0.50
C ASN A 220 9.56 -7.91 -0.06
N ARG A 221 9.56 -6.98 0.91
CA ARG A 221 8.31 -6.36 1.40
C ARG A 221 7.70 -5.41 0.36
N GLY A 222 8.53 -4.58 -0.29
CA GLY A 222 8.08 -3.62 -1.30
C GLY A 222 7.54 -4.28 -2.57
N GLY A 223 8.23 -5.31 -3.07
CA GLY A 223 7.79 -6.07 -4.24
C GLY A 223 6.50 -6.84 -3.98
N GLY A 224 6.37 -7.50 -2.83
CA GLY A 224 5.13 -8.20 -2.46
C GLY A 224 3.91 -7.27 -2.41
N HIS A 225 4.05 -6.09 -1.81
CA HIS A 225 2.96 -5.10 -1.79
C HIS A 225 2.60 -4.55 -3.18
N ALA A 226 3.60 -4.31 -4.04
CA ALA A 226 3.35 -3.89 -5.42
C ALA A 226 2.60 -4.97 -6.21
N GLY A 227 2.97 -6.23 -6.00
CA GLY A 227 2.33 -7.39 -6.62
C GLY A 227 0.88 -7.56 -6.20
N VAL A 228 0.59 -7.43 -4.89
CA VAL A 228 -0.78 -7.46 -4.37
C VAL A 228 -1.61 -6.32 -4.96
N LEU A 229 -1.08 -5.10 -4.97
CA LEU A 229 -1.79 -3.94 -5.51
C LEU A 229 -2.09 -4.10 -7.01
N PHE A 230 -1.14 -4.63 -7.77
CA PHE A 230 -1.34 -4.94 -9.19
C PHE A 230 -2.33 -6.07 -9.42
N ALA A 231 -2.26 -7.17 -8.66
CA ALA A 231 -3.23 -8.25 -8.76
C ALA A 231 -4.66 -7.74 -8.53
N ILE A 232 -4.84 -6.87 -7.53
CA ILE A 232 -6.12 -6.18 -7.29
C ILE A 232 -6.50 -5.33 -8.52
N LEU A 233 -5.56 -4.59 -9.14
CA LEU A 233 -5.77 -3.76 -10.35
C LEU A 233 -6.19 -4.54 -11.60
N ILE A 234 -5.65 -5.72 -11.83
CA ILE A 234 -5.92 -6.45 -13.07
C ILE A 234 -6.99 -7.54 -12.92
N ALA A 235 -7.27 -8.01 -11.70
CA ALA A 235 -8.21 -9.09 -11.45
C ALA A 235 -9.60 -8.91 -12.09
N PRO A 236 -10.24 -7.72 -12.09
CA PRO A 236 -11.53 -7.54 -12.78
C PRO A 236 -11.42 -7.72 -14.29
N ALA A 237 -10.39 -7.14 -14.91
CA ALA A 237 -10.17 -7.24 -16.35
C ALA A 237 -9.90 -8.70 -16.75
N VAL A 238 -9.12 -9.43 -15.96
CA VAL A 238 -8.85 -10.84 -16.19
C VAL A 238 -10.11 -11.68 -15.96
N TYR A 239 -10.88 -11.42 -14.89
CA TYR A 239 -12.12 -12.14 -14.62
C TYR A 239 -13.15 -11.99 -15.74
N ILE A 240 -13.37 -10.76 -16.24
CA ILE A 240 -14.34 -10.52 -17.32
C ILE A 240 -13.89 -11.18 -18.62
N GLN A 241 -12.60 -11.12 -18.95
CA GLN A 241 -12.04 -11.82 -20.12
C GLN A 241 -12.12 -13.34 -19.99
N CYS A 242 -12.12 -13.86 -18.76
CA CYS A 242 -12.25 -15.28 -18.45
C CYS A 242 -13.68 -15.76 -18.25
N ALA A 243 -14.69 -14.88 -18.20
CA ALA A 243 -16.06 -15.24 -17.81
C ALA A 243 -16.72 -16.27 -18.76
N ALA A 244 -16.23 -16.39 -19.99
CA ALA A 244 -16.71 -17.36 -20.99
C ALA A 244 -15.98 -18.72 -20.93
N LEU A 245 -14.99 -18.91 -20.06
CA LEU A 245 -14.15 -20.11 -19.99
C LEU A 245 -14.65 -21.10 -18.92
N ALA A 246 -14.34 -22.38 -19.12
CA ALA A 246 -14.65 -23.42 -18.14
C ALA A 246 -13.89 -23.18 -16.81
N LEU A 247 -14.56 -23.39 -15.67
CA LEU A 247 -14.05 -23.07 -14.34
C LEU A 247 -12.64 -23.60 -14.06
N GLY A 248 -12.31 -24.80 -14.53
CA GLY A 248 -10.97 -25.40 -14.35
C GLY A 248 -9.84 -24.67 -15.10
N LEU A 249 -10.13 -24.12 -16.28
CA LEU A 249 -9.16 -23.35 -17.07
C LEU A 249 -8.95 -21.96 -16.48
N VAL A 250 -10.01 -21.36 -15.94
CA VAL A 250 -9.95 -20.09 -15.22
C VAL A 250 -9.12 -20.22 -13.95
N ALA A 251 -9.31 -21.29 -13.19
CA ALA A 251 -8.59 -21.53 -11.94
C ALA A 251 -7.07 -21.68 -12.15
N THR A 252 -6.64 -22.43 -13.18
CA THR A 252 -5.20 -22.62 -13.46
C THR A 252 -4.54 -21.37 -14.02
N TRP A 253 -5.24 -20.65 -14.90
CA TRP A 253 -4.81 -19.33 -15.36
C TRP A 253 -4.65 -18.33 -14.20
N MET A 254 -5.64 -18.28 -13.29
CA MET A 254 -5.61 -17.43 -12.10
C MET A 254 -4.47 -17.78 -11.15
N ALA A 255 -4.24 -19.06 -10.90
CA ALA A 255 -3.15 -19.51 -10.04
C ALA A 255 -1.79 -19.04 -10.57
N GLY A 256 -1.52 -19.21 -11.87
CA GLY A 256 -0.28 -18.74 -12.49
C GLY A 256 -0.17 -17.21 -12.46
N SER A 257 -1.27 -16.53 -12.79
CA SER A 257 -1.37 -15.08 -12.80
C SER A 257 -1.07 -14.44 -11.45
N LEU A 258 -1.63 -14.98 -10.36
CA LEU A 258 -1.45 -14.48 -9.00
C LEU A 258 -0.04 -14.74 -8.48
N LEU A 259 0.50 -15.93 -8.74
CA LEU A 259 1.85 -16.29 -8.31
C LEU A 259 2.89 -15.40 -8.99
N ALA A 260 2.74 -15.17 -10.29
CA ALA A 260 3.61 -14.28 -11.05
C ALA A 260 3.39 -12.79 -10.72
N ALA A 261 2.17 -12.38 -10.37
CA ALA A 261 1.90 -11.01 -9.91
C ALA A 261 2.66 -10.68 -8.61
N VAL A 262 2.88 -11.65 -7.72
CA VAL A 262 3.64 -11.45 -6.48
C VAL A 262 5.16 -11.61 -6.71
N ALA A 263 5.57 -12.61 -7.50
CA ALA A 263 6.99 -12.89 -7.75
C ALA A 263 7.65 -11.94 -8.78
N GLY A 264 6.89 -11.46 -9.77
CA GLY A 264 7.36 -10.54 -10.80
C GLY A 264 7.93 -9.22 -10.25
N PRO A 265 7.23 -8.49 -9.37
CA PRO A 265 7.72 -7.22 -8.85
C PRO A 265 8.92 -7.38 -7.92
N THR A 266 8.98 -8.45 -7.10
CA THR A 266 10.17 -8.72 -6.27
C THR A 266 11.40 -9.01 -7.14
N ALA A 267 11.24 -9.83 -8.17
CA ALA A 267 12.30 -10.12 -9.14
C ALA A 267 12.73 -8.85 -9.91
N GLY A 268 11.77 -8.02 -10.36
CA GLY A 268 12.06 -6.79 -11.09
C GLY A 268 12.85 -5.77 -10.25
N ILE A 269 12.45 -5.55 -9.00
CA ILE A 269 13.18 -4.67 -8.07
C ILE A 269 14.57 -5.25 -7.76
N TRP A 270 14.69 -6.56 -7.58
CA TRP A 270 15.98 -7.21 -7.36
C TRP A 270 16.95 -7.01 -8.53
N VAL A 271 16.48 -7.18 -9.78
CA VAL A 271 17.29 -6.90 -10.98
C VAL A 271 17.69 -5.43 -11.04
N ALA A 272 16.74 -4.50 -10.81
CA ALA A 272 17.01 -3.07 -10.84
C ALA A 272 18.08 -2.63 -9.85
N THR A 273 18.03 -3.14 -8.62
CA THR A 273 19.00 -2.84 -7.56
C THR A 273 20.38 -3.41 -7.87
N ARG A 274 20.47 -4.61 -8.47
CA ARG A 274 21.74 -5.19 -8.94
C ARG A 274 22.37 -4.42 -10.09
N ILE A 275 21.57 -3.89 -11.02
CA ILE A 275 22.07 -3.06 -12.12
C ILE A 275 22.58 -1.72 -11.58
N ALA A 276 21.84 -1.07 -10.68
CA ALA A 276 22.26 0.20 -10.07
C ALA A 276 23.58 0.05 -9.27
N ALA A 277 23.74 -1.05 -8.53
CA ALA A 277 24.96 -1.34 -7.77
C ALA A 277 26.20 -1.62 -8.65
N ARG A 278 26.03 -1.90 -9.95
CA ARG A 278 27.15 -2.09 -10.89
C ARG A 278 27.59 -0.78 -11.57
N GLN A 279 26.79 0.28 -11.44
CA GLN A 279 27.02 1.59 -12.06
C GLN A 279 27.52 2.64 -11.08
N ALA A 280 27.56 2.33 -9.79
CA ALA A 280 28.16 3.12 -8.71
C ALA A 280 29.56 2.59 -8.40
#